data_AF-A0A3P7Z3U6-F1
#
_entry.id   AF-A0A3P7Z3U6-F1
#
_cell.length_a   1.000
_cell.length_b   1.000
_cell.length_c   1.000
_cell.angle_alpha   90.00
_cell.angle_beta   90.00
_cell.angle_gamma   90.00
#
_symmetry.space_group_name_H-M   'P 1'
#
loop_
_entity.id
_entity.type
_entity.pdbx_description
1 polymer ?
#
loop_
_entity_poly.entity_id
_entity_poly.type
_entity_poly.pdbx_seq_one_letter_code
_entity_poly.pdbx_strand_id
1 'polypeptide(L)'
;MSIALCLSLFISVITLAIYYWRDRGVYEELIDYLDKTISISKINYNHLLGLYQLSDKEVNVLSEERTYKTILGCYLLGDLACYICLVLAIILYFTSNVSKSRTFQVILCIGVLYCICEVHLFTFMLMPYSAALPNSTEQLLNHAIPHNPGGLMQMEQRLGCTFDHNLYAANKRRLNPRNTCDPQIESSFIPRFVLVFLLVLRLLPIVVCALLLAKRTPLSESIAMLVERLTPTRKKTSAAGTPLPPIPSPTHIDHN
;
A
#
# COMPACT_ATOMS: atom_id res chain seq x y z
N MET A 1 -9.78 16.53 -5.18
CA MET A 1 -10.01 15.08 -5.04
C MET A 1 -8.90 14.28 -5.72
N SER A 2 -8.75 14.34 -7.05
CA SER A 2 -7.82 13.47 -7.79
C SER A 2 -6.35 13.60 -7.36
N ILE A 3 -5.87 14.80 -7.04
CA ILE A 3 -4.49 15.01 -6.55
C ILE A 3 -4.29 14.39 -5.15
N ALA A 4 -5.23 14.58 -4.23
CA ALA A 4 -5.16 14.02 -2.88
C ALA A 4 -5.24 12.48 -2.92
N LEU A 5 -6.10 11.91 -3.77
CA LEU A 5 -6.15 10.48 -4.02
C LEU A 5 -4.82 9.97 -4.61
N CYS A 6 -4.27 10.66 -5.61
CA CYS A 6 -2.98 10.30 -6.22
C CYS A 6 -1.86 10.27 -5.17
N LEU A 7 -1.76 11.28 -4.31
CA LEU A 7 -0.79 11.33 -3.21
C LEU A 7 -1.01 10.21 -2.19
N SER A 8 -2.26 9.93 -1.80
CA SER A 8 -2.58 8.84 -0.87
C SER A 8 -2.22 7.46 -1.44
N LEU A 9 -2.49 7.23 -2.72
CA LEU A 9 -2.13 6.01 -3.44
C LEU A 9 -0.61 5.87 -3.56
N PHE A 10 0.10 6.96 -3.87
CA PHE A 10 1.55 6.96 -3.98
C PHE A 10 2.23 6.58 -2.66
N ILE A 11 1.77 7.16 -1.54
CA ILE A 11 2.26 6.80 -0.20
C ILE A 11 1.96 5.32 0.11
N SER A 12 0.78 4.83 -0.26
CA SER A 12 0.39 3.42 -0.11
C SER A 12 1.33 2.48 -0.88
N VAL A 13 1.55 2.75 -2.17
CA VAL A 13 2.44 1.96 -3.04
C VAL A 13 3.85 1.91 -2.47
N ILE A 14 4.42 3.05 -2.05
CA ILE A 14 5.77 3.08 -1.47
C ILE A 14 5.83 2.25 -0.18
N THR A 15 4.85 2.43 0.71
CA THR A 15 4.80 1.73 1.98
C THR A 15 4.74 0.22 1.75
N LEU A 16 3.81 -0.24 0.90
CA LEU A 16 3.69 -1.66 0.56
C LEU A 16 4.93 -2.21 -0.14
N ALA A 17 5.58 -1.43 -1.01
CA ALA A 17 6.80 -1.84 -1.70
C ALA A 17 7.96 -2.09 -0.72
N ILE A 18 8.12 -1.22 0.29
CA ILE A 18 9.13 -1.39 1.34
C ILE A 18 8.90 -2.70 2.09
N TYR A 19 7.67 -2.96 2.53
CA TYR A 19 7.33 -4.18 3.26
C TYR A 19 7.46 -5.43 2.38
N TYR A 20 7.01 -5.38 1.13
CA TYR A 20 7.13 -6.49 0.19
C TYR A 20 8.60 -6.86 -0.07
N TRP A 21 9.46 -5.86 -0.24
CA TRP A 21 10.88 -6.10 -0.43
C TRP A 21 11.53 -6.72 0.81
N ARG A 22 11.18 -6.20 1.99
CA ARG A 22 11.72 -6.66 3.27
C ARG A 22 11.31 -8.09 3.60
N ASP A 23 10.01 -8.40 3.46
CA ASP A 23 9.44 -9.72 3.68
C ASP A 23 10.04 -10.78 2.72
N ARG A 24 10.23 -10.41 1.45
CA ARG A 24 10.79 -11.32 0.45
C ARG A 24 12.12 -11.93 0.89
N GLY A 25 13.02 -11.10 1.43
CA GLY A 25 14.33 -11.56 1.91
C GLY A 25 14.21 -12.48 3.12
N VAL A 26 13.33 -12.16 4.07
CA VAL A 26 13.15 -12.96 5.30
C VAL A 26 12.58 -14.34 5.00
N TYR A 27 11.51 -14.44 4.22
CA TYR A 27 10.88 -15.73 3.90
C TYR A 27 11.84 -16.68 3.17
N GLU A 28 12.63 -16.17 2.22
CA GLU A 28 13.57 -16.99 1.45
C GLU A 28 14.71 -17.54 2.34
N GLU A 29 15.27 -16.71 3.22
CA GLU A 29 16.32 -17.13 4.15
C GLU A 29 15.78 -18.08 5.25
N LEU A 30 14.55 -17.87 5.73
CA LEU A 30 13.94 -18.74 6.71
C LEU A 30 13.73 -20.16 6.15
N ILE A 31 13.21 -20.28 4.93
CA ILE A 31 13.01 -21.58 4.28
C ILE A 31 14.35 -22.28 4.03
N ASP A 32 15.36 -21.57 3.52
CA ASP A 32 16.70 -22.12 3.29
C ASP A 32 17.35 -22.60 4.60
N TYR A 33 17.21 -21.82 5.68
CA TYR A 33 17.70 -22.21 7.00
C TYR A 33 17.02 -23.47 7.54
N LEU A 34 15.69 -23.57 7.41
CA LEU A 34 14.93 -24.72 7.91
C LEU A 34 15.28 -26.00 7.13
N ASP A 35 15.41 -25.94 5.81
CA ASP A 35 15.78 -27.10 4.99
C ASP A 35 17.21 -27.60 5.32
N LYS A 36 18.14 -26.66 5.49
CA LYS A 36 19.50 -26.96 6.00
C LYS A 36 19.46 -27.56 7.40
N THR A 37 18.58 -27.09 8.27
CA THR A 37 18.45 -27.62 9.63
C THR A 37 17.92 -29.05 9.64
N ILE A 38 16.94 -29.38 8.80
CA ILE A 38 16.45 -30.76 8.63
C ILE A 38 17.59 -31.67 8.16
N SER A 39 18.34 -31.27 7.14
CA SER A 39 19.45 -32.08 6.60
C SER A 39 20.60 -32.26 7.60
N ILE A 40 21.00 -31.18 8.30
CA ILE A 40 22.07 -31.22 9.31
C ILE A 40 21.65 -32.09 10.50
N SER A 41 20.39 -32.02 10.95
CA SER A 41 19.93 -32.85 12.08
C SER A 41 20.01 -34.36 11.82
N LYS A 42 19.93 -34.78 10.55
CA LYS A 42 20.09 -36.18 10.12
C LYS A 42 21.55 -36.62 10.10
N ILE A 43 22.48 -35.69 9.84
CA ILE A 43 23.91 -35.96 9.72
C ILE A 43 24.59 -35.88 11.09
N ASN A 44 24.33 -34.81 11.84
CA ASN A 44 24.91 -34.55 13.14
C ASN A 44 23.85 -34.75 14.24
N TYR A 45 23.44 -36.00 14.41
CA TYR A 45 22.37 -36.37 15.33
C TYR A 45 22.79 -36.11 16.79
N ASN A 46 22.01 -35.30 17.49
CA ASN A 46 22.18 -35.05 18.91
C ASN A 46 21.10 -35.81 19.71
N HIS A 47 21.51 -36.78 20.52
CA HIS A 47 20.60 -37.60 21.33
C HIS A 47 19.72 -36.80 22.30
N LEU A 48 20.16 -35.61 22.73
CA LEU A 48 19.39 -34.75 23.65
C LEU A 48 18.28 -33.97 22.94
N LEU A 49 18.47 -33.63 21.66
CA LEU A 49 17.54 -32.82 20.87
C LEU A 49 16.69 -33.68 19.92
N GLY A 50 17.17 -34.86 19.54
CA GLY A 50 16.52 -35.71 18.55
C GLY A 50 16.68 -35.21 17.12
N LEU A 51 15.95 -35.83 16.20
CA LEU A 51 15.89 -35.42 14.80
C LEU A 51 15.00 -34.19 14.68
N TYR A 52 15.46 -33.18 13.94
CA TYR A 52 14.61 -32.03 13.64
C TYR A 52 13.63 -32.40 12.53
N GLN A 53 12.35 -32.23 12.83
CA GLN A 53 11.25 -32.39 11.87
C GLN A 53 10.25 -31.27 12.12
N LEU A 54 9.74 -30.68 11.04
CA LEU A 54 8.67 -29.71 11.17
C LEU A 54 7.40 -30.45 11.59
N SER A 55 6.79 -29.94 12.65
CA SER A 55 5.44 -30.34 13.04
C SER A 55 4.40 -29.82 12.04
N ASP A 56 3.21 -30.44 11.99
CA ASP A 56 2.11 -29.98 11.14
C ASP A 56 1.76 -28.51 11.38
N LYS A 57 1.91 -28.05 12.63
CA LYS A 57 1.69 -26.64 13.01
C LYS A 57 2.72 -25.73 12.34
N GLU A 58 3.99 -26.11 12.34
CA GLU A 58 5.08 -25.33 11.74
C GLU A 58 5.01 -25.31 10.21
N VAL A 59 4.61 -26.42 9.61
CA VAL A 59 4.32 -26.46 8.16
C VAL A 59 3.17 -25.51 7.82
N ASN A 60 2.13 -25.46 8.66
CA ASN A 60 1.04 -24.51 8.48
C ASN A 60 1.50 -23.05 8.61
N VAL A 61 2.38 -22.73 9.58
CA VAL A 61 2.99 -21.39 9.71
C VAL A 61 3.74 -20.98 8.44
N LEU A 62 4.54 -21.87 7.85
CA LEU A 62 5.23 -21.58 6.59
C LEU A 62 4.24 -21.36 5.42
N SER A 63 3.13 -22.08 5.42
CA SER A 63 2.04 -21.86 4.44
C SER A 63 1.36 -20.51 4.64
N GLU A 64 1.14 -20.09 5.89
CA GLU A 64 0.60 -18.78 6.24
C GLU A 64 1.56 -17.65 5.84
N GLU A 65 2.87 -17.78 6.06
CA GLU A 65 3.86 -16.81 5.59
C GLU A 65 3.85 -16.68 4.05
N ARG A 66 3.79 -17.80 3.33
CA ARG A 66 3.69 -17.78 1.85
C ARG A 66 2.42 -17.08 1.38
N THR A 67 1.32 -17.34 2.07
CA THR A 67 0.02 -16.74 1.77
C THR A 67 0.07 -15.24 2.03
N TYR A 68 0.63 -14.81 3.15
CA TYR A 68 0.89 -13.41 3.48
C TYR A 68 1.71 -12.70 2.40
N LYS A 69 2.86 -13.26 1.99
CA LYS A 69 3.71 -12.72 0.91
C LYS A 69 2.94 -12.54 -0.39
N THR A 70 2.07 -13.51 -0.71
CA THR A 70 1.25 -13.49 -1.93
C THR A 70 0.18 -12.39 -1.85
N ILE A 71 -0.55 -12.31 -0.73
CA ILE A 71 -1.58 -11.27 -0.52
C ILE A 71 -0.94 -9.89 -0.55
N LEU A 72 0.22 -9.71 0.09
CA LEU A 72 0.96 -8.46 0.08
C LEU A 72 1.42 -8.05 -1.33
N GLY A 73 1.92 -9.01 -2.12
CA GLY A 73 2.26 -8.78 -3.52
C GLY A 73 1.05 -8.41 -4.37
N CYS A 74 -0.09 -9.09 -4.19
CA CYS A 74 -1.35 -8.75 -4.86
C CYS A 74 -1.84 -7.35 -4.47
N TYR A 75 -1.72 -6.97 -3.20
CA TYR A 75 -2.09 -5.64 -2.73
C TYR A 75 -1.21 -4.56 -3.40
N LEU A 76 0.12 -4.75 -3.40
CA LEU A 76 1.03 -3.82 -4.08
C LEU A 76 0.72 -3.68 -5.58
N LEU A 77 0.43 -4.78 -6.27
CA LEU A 77 0.08 -4.74 -7.69
C LEU A 77 -1.29 -4.09 -7.94
N GLY A 78 -2.29 -4.37 -7.10
CA GLY A 78 -3.60 -3.72 -7.14
C GLY A 78 -3.50 -2.20 -6.95
N ASP A 79 -2.67 -1.78 -5.98
CA ASP A 79 -2.33 -0.39 -5.71
C ASP A 79 -1.67 0.31 -6.89
N LEU A 80 -0.65 -0.34 -7.47
CA LEU A 80 0.07 0.19 -8.62
C LEU A 80 -0.86 0.33 -9.83
N ALA A 81 -1.75 -0.64 -10.05
CA ALA A 81 -2.76 -0.58 -11.09
C ALA A 81 -3.75 0.58 -10.86
N CYS A 82 -4.30 0.75 -9.64
CA CYS A 82 -5.20 1.89 -9.35
C CYS A 82 -4.46 3.24 -9.55
N TYR A 83 -3.18 3.32 -9.15
CA TYR A 83 -2.35 4.51 -9.35
C TYR A 83 -2.15 4.85 -10.83
N ILE A 84 -1.74 3.88 -11.66
CA ILE A 84 -1.55 4.08 -13.11
C ILE A 84 -2.87 4.50 -13.77
N CYS A 85 -3.97 3.83 -13.46
CA CYS A 85 -5.29 4.18 -14.00
C CYS A 85 -5.71 5.59 -13.61
N LEU A 86 -5.44 6.02 -12.38
CA LEU A 86 -5.79 7.35 -11.89
C LEU A 86 -4.94 8.45 -12.57
N VAL A 87 -3.64 8.21 -12.78
CA VAL A 87 -2.78 9.12 -13.55
C VAL A 87 -3.27 9.26 -15.00
N LEU A 88 -3.59 8.15 -15.66
CA LEU A 88 -4.15 8.17 -17.02
C LEU A 88 -5.48 8.92 -17.08
N ALA A 89 -6.37 8.72 -16.10
CA ALA A 89 -7.64 9.44 -16.01
C ALA A 89 -7.44 10.96 -15.84
N ILE A 90 -6.45 11.38 -15.05
CA ILE A 90 -6.09 12.80 -14.91
C ILE A 90 -5.57 13.38 -16.23
N ILE A 91 -4.67 12.67 -16.93
CA ILE A 91 -4.15 13.11 -18.23
C ILE A 91 -5.30 13.27 -19.23
N LEU A 92 -6.17 12.27 -19.35
CA LEU A 92 -7.34 12.32 -20.24
C LEU A 92 -8.29 13.47 -19.88
N TYR A 93 -8.48 13.76 -18.59
CA TYR A 93 -9.29 14.90 -18.16
C TYR A 93 -8.72 16.24 -18.64
N PHE A 94 -7.40 16.41 -18.66
CA PHE A 94 -6.76 17.65 -19.12
C PHE A 94 -6.63 17.75 -20.64
N THR A 95 -6.47 16.62 -21.34
CA THR A 95 -6.27 16.61 -22.81
C THR A 95 -7.58 16.58 -23.59
N SER A 96 -8.67 16.14 -22.97
CA SER A 96 -9.96 15.97 -23.65
C SER A 96 -11.05 16.87 -23.06
N ASN A 97 -11.88 17.48 -23.90
CA ASN A 97 -13.06 18.27 -23.49
C ASN A 97 -14.21 17.37 -22.94
N VAL A 98 -13.86 16.25 -22.31
CA VAL A 98 -14.77 15.15 -21.95
C VAL A 98 -15.22 15.27 -20.48
N SER A 99 -14.80 16.33 -19.77
CA SER A 99 -15.16 16.59 -18.37
C SER A 99 -16.68 16.65 -18.09
N LYS A 100 -17.48 17.01 -19.10
CA LYS A 100 -18.96 17.03 -19.02
C LYS A 100 -19.65 15.77 -19.54
N SER A 101 -18.89 14.81 -20.06
CA SER A 101 -19.45 13.56 -20.58
C SER A 101 -19.90 12.65 -19.44
N ARG A 102 -21.12 12.11 -19.55
CA ARG A 102 -21.63 11.10 -18.60
C ARG A 102 -20.72 9.86 -18.54
N THR A 103 -20.05 9.53 -19.65
CA THR A 103 -19.12 8.40 -19.73
C THR A 103 -17.93 8.58 -18.78
N PHE A 104 -17.37 9.79 -18.70
CA PHE A 104 -16.24 10.08 -17.80
C PHE A 104 -16.66 9.97 -16.32
N GLN A 105 -17.86 10.44 -15.98
CA GLN A 105 -18.40 10.35 -14.62
C GLN A 105 -18.64 8.91 -14.16
N VAL A 106 -19.15 8.05 -15.05
CA VAL A 106 -19.37 6.62 -14.77
C VAL A 106 -18.03 5.91 -14.54
N ILE A 107 -17.05 6.13 -15.41
CA ILE A 107 -15.71 5.53 -15.27
C ILE A 107 -15.05 5.98 -13.96
N LEU A 108 -15.16 7.26 -13.61
CA LEU A 108 -14.62 7.79 -12.36
C LEU A 108 -15.31 7.16 -11.14
N CYS A 109 -16.63 6.99 -11.17
CA CYS A 109 -17.40 6.36 -10.10
C CYS A 109 -16.98 4.89 -9.89
N ILE A 110 -16.86 4.12 -10.97
CA ILE A 110 -16.37 2.73 -10.93
C ILE A 110 -14.94 2.68 -10.37
N GLY A 111 -14.05 3.59 -10.78
CA GLY A 111 -12.69 3.67 -10.27
C GLY A 111 -12.63 3.95 -8.77
N VAL A 112 -13.47 4.86 -8.27
CA VAL A 112 -13.58 5.13 -6.83
C VAL A 112 -14.09 3.90 -6.08
N LEU A 113 -15.14 3.23 -6.57
CA LEU A 113 -15.66 2.01 -5.96
C LEU A 113 -14.61 0.90 -5.93
N TYR A 114 -13.87 0.71 -7.03
CA TYR A 114 -12.77 -0.25 -7.09
C TYR A 114 -11.74 0.05 -6.00
N CYS A 115 -11.27 1.29 -5.91
CA CYS A 115 -10.25 1.68 -4.94
C CYS A 115 -10.76 1.57 -3.47
N ILE A 116 -12.08 1.72 -3.21
CA ILE A 116 -12.70 1.41 -1.90
C ILE A 116 -12.68 -0.10 -1.63
N CYS A 117 -13.19 -0.92 -2.55
CA CYS A 117 -13.28 -2.37 -2.35
C CYS A 117 -11.90 -3.00 -2.17
N GLU A 118 -10.94 -2.55 -2.99
CA GLU A 118 -9.56 -3.02 -3.00
C GLU A 118 -8.87 -2.79 -1.64
N VAL A 119 -8.91 -1.55 -1.11
CA VAL A 119 -8.26 -1.25 0.17
C VAL A 119 -8.88 -2.02 1.32
N HIS A 120 -10.20 -2.19 1.35
CA HIS A 120 -10.87 -2.94 2.40
C HIS A 120 -10.50 -4.42 2.32
N LEU A 121 -10.63 -5.02 1.14
CA LEU A 121 -10.39 -6.45 0.93
C LEU A 121 -8.96 -6.82 1.35
N PHE A 122 -7.95 -6.12 0.86
CA PHE A 122 -6.56 -6.47 1.19
C PHE A 122 -6.18 -6.13 2.63
N THR A 123 -6.70 -5.04 3.19
CA THR A 123 -6.48 -4.70 4.61
C THR A 123 -7.04 -5.79 5.52
N PHE A 124 -8.28 -6.25 5.30
CA PHE A 124 -8.88 -7.30 6.12
C PHE A 124 -8.24 -8.67 5.90
N MET A 125 -7.83 -9.00 4.67
CA MET A 125 -7.13 -10.25 4.37
C MET A 125 -5.75 -10.32 5.04
N LEU A 126 -5.01 -9.21 5.13
CA LEU A 126 -3.68 -9.16 5.77
C LEU A 126 -3.73 -9.07 7.30
N MET A 127 -4.81 -8.52 7.86
CA MET A 127 -4.95 -8.29 9.31
C MET A 127 -4.69 -9.53 10.18
N PRO A 128 -5.22 -10.74 9.91
CA PRO A 128 -4.94 -11.91 10.75
C PRO A 128 -3.46 -12.30 10.74
N TYR A 129 -2.81 -12.23 9.58
CA TYR A 129 -1.39 -12.58 9.45
C TYR A 129 -0.48 -11.58 10.18
N SER A 130 -0.79 -10.28 10.11
CA SER A 130 -0.06 -9.24 10.85
C SER A 130 -0.07 -9.42 12.37
N ALA A 131 -1.05 -10.18 12.90
CA ALA A 131 -1.19 -10.45 14.31
C ALA A 131 -0.44 -11.71 14.76
N ALA A 132 -0.42 -12.74 13.90
CA ALA A 132 0.02 -14.08 14.25
C ALA A 132 1.47 -14.35 13.83
N LEU A 133 1.84 -13.99 12.60
CA LEU A 133 3.11 -14.40 11.99
C LEU A 133 4.35 -14.03 12.82
N PRO A 134 4.50 -12.80 13.35
CA PRO A 134 5.70 -12.46 14.13
C PRO A 134 6.00 -13.43 15.27
N ASN A 135 4.96 -13.84 16.01
CA ASN A 135 5.12 -14.76 17.13
C ASN A 135 5.31 -16.21 16.66
N SER A 136 4.62 -16.61 15.60
CA SER A 136 4.75 -17.95 15.03
C SER A 136 6.14 -18.19 14.42
N THR A 137 6.68 -17.20 13.72
CA THR A 137 8.05 -17.23 13.16
C THR A 137 9.09 -17.26 14.28
N GLU A 138 8.88 -16.52 15.38
CA GLU A 138 9.74 -16.60 16.57
C GLU A 138 9.76 -18.01 17.17
N GLN A 139 8.58 -18.62 17.35
CA GLN A 139 8.45 -19.99 17.88
C GLN A 139 9.10 -21.04 16.97
N LEU A 140 8.95 -20.89 15.66
CA LEU A 140 9.60 -21.74 14.67
C LEU A 140 11.12 -21.67 14.77
N LEU A 141 11.67 -20.46 14.86
CA LEU A 141 13.12 -20.26 15.05
C LEU A 141 13.61 -20.75 16.41
N ASN A 142 12.80 -20.61 17.47
CA ASN A 142 13.11 -21.14 18.81
C ASN A 142 13.31 -22.65 18.79
N HIS A 143 12.50 -23.36 18.00
CA HIS A 143 12.63 -24.80 17.82
C HIS A 143 13.80 -25.16 16.88
N ALA A 144 13.99 -24.46 15.77
CA ALA A 144 15.03 -24.80 14.79
C ALA A 144 16.46 -24.51 15.25
N ILE A 145 16.69 -23.38 15.94
CA ILE A 145 18.03 -22.87 16.28
C ILE A 145 18.91 -23.88 17.03
N PRO A 146 18.40 -24.58 18.05
CA PRO A 146 19.21 -25.57 18.78
C PRO A 146 19.78 -26.69 17.91
N HIS A 147 19.12 -27.03 16.80
CA HIS A 147 19.55 -28.10 15.90
C HIS A 147 20.60 -27.64 14.87
N ASN A 148 20.70 -26.34 14.59
CA ASN A 148 21.65 -25.81 13.61
C ASN A 148 22.12 -24.37 13.94
N PRO A 149 22.89 -24.17 15.03
CA PRO A 149 23.41 -22.85 15.37
C PRO A 149 24.42 -22.33 14.35
N GLY A 150 25.17 -23.22 13.67
CA GLY A 150 26.18 -22.84 12.67
C GLY A 150 25.57 -22.26 11.39
N GLY A 151 24.32 -22.61 11.06
CA GLY A 151 23.60 -22.07 9.90
C GLY A 151 23.16 -20.62 10.06
N LEU A 152 23.19 -20.06 11.29
CA LEU A 152 22.75 -18.69 11.55
C LEU A 152 23.63 -17.64 10.89
N MET A 153 24.94 -17.88 10.75
CA MET A 153 25.86 -16.90 10.16
C MET A 153 25.45 -16.48 8.74
N GLN A 154 24.87 -17.40 7.95
CA GLN A 154 24.40 -17.07 6.61
C GLN A 154 23.20 -16.11 6.67
N MET A 155 22.23 -16.42 7.55
CA MET A 155 21.04 -15.61 7.75
C MET A 155 21.39 -14.22 8.30
N GLU A 156 22.34 -14.14 9.23
CA GLU A 156 22.89 -12.88 9.77
C GLU A 156 23.53 -12.01 8.70
N GLN A 157 24.36 -12.59 7.83
CA GLN A 157 25.02 -11.85 6.74
C GLN A 157 24.01 -11.31 5.71
N ARG A 158 22.95 -12.09 5.42
CA ARG A 158 21.93 -11.72 4.44
C ARG A 158 20.96 -10.67 4.96
N LEU A 159 20.57 -10.79 6.22
CA LEU A 159 19.69 -9.83 6.87
C LEU A 159 20.46 -8.59 7.37
N GLY A 160 21.75 -8.71 7.67
CA GLY A 160 22.54 -7.62 8.27
C GLY A 160 22.23 -7.42 9.76
N CYS A 161 21.95 -8.52 10.46
CA CYS A 161 21.66 -8.55 11.90
C CYS A 161 22.49 -9.61 12.61
N THR A 162 22.29 -9.73 13.93
CA THR A 162 22.99 -10.69 14.78
C THR A 162 21.98 -11.45 15.63
N PHE A 163 22.10 -12.77 15.67
CA PHE A 163 21.37 -13.68 16.55
C PHE A 163 22.16 -13.94 17.84
N ASP A 164 21.41 -14.20 18.91
CA ASP A 164 21.99 -14.80 20.11
C ASP A 164 22.24 -16.28 19.88
N HIS A 165 23.51 -16.67 19.83
CA HIS A 165 23.94 -18.05 19.60
C HIS A 165 23.85 -18.92 20.86
N ASN A 166 23.37 -18.39 21.98
CA ASN A 166 23.23 -19.15 23.21
C ASN A 166 22.13 -20.22 23.10
N LEU A 167 22.56 -21.44 22.79
CA LEU A 167 21.73 -22.65 22.65
C LEU A 167 20.82 -22.92 23.86
N TYR A 168 21.26 -22.58 25.07
CA TYR A 168 20.50 -22.81 26.31
C TYR A 168 19.47 -21.69 26.60
N ALA A 169 19.53 -20.59 25.86
CA ALA A 169 18.68 -19.43 26.02
C ALA A 169 17.91 -19.08 24.73
N ALA A 170 17.78 -20.01 23.77
CA ALA A 170 17.07 -19.78 22.51
C ALA A 170 15.67 -19.19 22.76
N ASN A 171 14.88 -19.77 23.67
CA ASN A 171 13.54 -19.28 24.06
C ASN A 171 13.53 -17.91 24.77
N LYS A 172 14.70 -17.38 25.15
CA LYS A 172 14.88 -16.06 25.78
C LYS A 172 15.71 -15.12 24.91
N ARG A 173 16.02 -15.48 23.65
CA ARG A 173 16.91 -14.66 22.80
C ARG A 173 16.37 -13.25 22.57
N ARG A 174 15.05 -13.08 22.57
CA ARG A 174 14.40 -11.77 22.38
C ARG A 174 14.71 -10.77 23.50
N LEU A 175 15.02 -11.27 24.70
CA LEU A 175 15.38 -10.44 25.85
C LEU A 175 16.86 -10.03 25.82
N ASN A 176 17.67 -10.62 24.94
CA ASN A 176 19.08 -10.30 24.83
C ASN A 176 19.27 -9.06 23.94
N PRO A 177 19.85 -7.95 24.44
CA PRO A 177 20.08 -6.75 23.63
C PRO A 177 21.08 -6.97 22.48
N ARG A 178 21.85 -8.07 22.49
CA ARG A 178 22.74 -8.44 21.37
C ARG A 178 22.00 -9.06 20.18
N ASN A 179 20.75 -9.50 20.38
CA ASN A 179 19.95 -10.08 19.32
C ASN A 179 19.17 -8.99 18.57
N THR A 180 19.60 -8.72 17.34
CA THR A 180 18.99 -7.73 16.46
C THR A 180 18.19 -8.37 15.33
N CYS A 181 18.31 -9.70 15.13
CA CYS A 181 17.60 -10.40 14.06
C CYS A 181 16.11 -10.60 14.33
N ASP A 182 15.68 -10.95 15.55
CA ASP A 182 14.24 -11.11 15.82
C ASP A 182 13.45 -9.80 15.59
N PRO A 183 13.88 -8.62 16.10
CA PRO A 183 13.23 -7.37 15.77
C PRO A 183 13.24 -7.06 14.27
N GLN A 184 14.31 -7.45 13.55
CA GLN A 184 14.41 -7.25 12.11
C GLN A 184 13.41 -8.12 11.32
N ILE A 185 13.24 -9.38 11.72
CA ILE A 185 12.28 -10.32 11.15
C ILE A 185 10.84 -9.86 11.46
N GLU A 186 10.57 -9.51 12.72
CA GLU A 186 9.27 -9.01 13.17
C GLU A 186 8.83 -7.76 12.38
N SER A 187 9.77 -6.84 12.13
CA SER A 187 9.48 -5.60 11.40
C SER A 187 9.41 -5.77 9.87
N SER A 188 9.55 -7.00 9.35
CA SER A 188 9.22 -7.35 7.97
C SER A 188 7.73 -7.57 7.77
N PHE A 189 6.99 -7.91 8.84
CA PHE A 189 5.54 -8.01 8.80
C PHE A 189 4.92 -6.63 8.95
N ILE A 190 3.90 -6.32 8.13
CA ILE A 190 3.18 -5.05 8.24
C ILE A 190 2.40 -5.06 9.55
N PRO A 191 2.63 -4.11 10.46
CA PRO A 191 1.89 -4.08 11.71
C PRO A 191 0.47 -3.56 11.49
N ARG A 192 -0.47 -4.00 12.34
CA ARG A 192 -1.91 -3.65 12.24
C ARG A 192 -2.17 -2.15 12.13
N PHE A 193 -1.41 -1.32 12.85
CA PHE A 193 -1.58 0.13 12.82
C PHE A 193 -1.22 0.72 11.44
N VAL A 194 -0.27 0.14 10.70
CA VAL A 194 0.06 0.56 9.33
C VAL A 194 -1.07 0.18 8.39
N LEU A 195 -1.65 -1.02 8.51
CA LEU A 195 -2.81 -1.41 7.70
C LEU A 195 -3.99 -0.45 7.92
N VAL A 196 -4.31 -0.12 9.17
CA VAL A 196 -5.37 0.85 9.51
C VAL A 196 -5.02 2.24 8.99
N PHE A 197 -3.76 2.66 9.10
CA PHE A 197 -3.30 3.93 8.53
C PHE A 197 -3.49 3.98 7.02
N LEU A 198 -3.11 2.94 6.27
CA LEU A 198 -3.31 2.85 4.82
C LEU A 198 -4.79 2.90 4.44
N LEU A 199 -5.64 2.21 5.21
CA LEU A 199 -7.10 2.26 5.05
C LEU A 199 -7.64 3.69 5.23
N VAL A 200 -7.30 4.34 6.34
CA VAL A 200 -7.76 5.72 6.63
C VAL A 200 -7.22 6.71 5.61
N LEU A 201 -5.94 6.61 5.26
CA LEU A 201 -5.26 7.46 4.30
C LEU A 201 -5.98 7.46 2.94
N ARG A 202 -6.52 6.32 2.53
CA ARG A 202 -7.25 6.16 1.26
C ARG A 202 -8.72 6.58 1.34
N LEU A 203 -9.39 6.30 2.45
CA LEU A 203 -10.81 6.63 2.59
C LEU A 203 -11.04 8.12 2.87
N LEU A 204 -10.10 8.80 3.53
CA LEU A 204 -10.25 10.21 3.91
C LEU A 204 -10.50 11.12 2.70
N PRO A 205 -9.71 11.08 1.60
CA PRO A 205 -9.99 11.90 0.42
C PRO A 205 -11.37 11.62 -0.22
N ILE A 206 -11.84 10.37 -0.15
CA ILE A 206 -13.14 9.95 -0.70
C ILE A 206 -14.28 10.52 0.15
N VAL A 207 -14.21 10.33 1.48
CA VAL A 207 -15.20 10.82 2.43
C VAL A 207 -15.29 12.34 2.39
N VAL A 208 -14.14 13.04 2.39
CA VAL A 208 -14.12 14.50 2.28
C VAL A 208 -14.77 14.97 0.98
N CYS A 209 -14.53 14.29 -0.14
CA CYS A 209 -15.19 14.63 -1.39
C CYS A 209 -16.70 14.36 -1.36
N ALA A 210 -17.13 13.23 -0.80
CA ALA A 210 -18.55 12.92 -0.65
C ALA A 210 -19.27 13.97 0.22
N LEU A 211 -18.64 14.42 1.31
CA LEU A 211 -19.17 15.47 2.18
C LEU A 211 -19.30 16.83 1.45
N LEU A 212 -18.29 17.20 0.66
CA LEU A 212 -18.32 18.43 -0.15
C LEU A 212 -19.40 18.39 -1.24
N LEU A 213 -19.69 17.21 -1.80
CA LEU A 213 -20.75 17.02 -2.80
C LEU A 213 -22.15 16.95 -2.16
N ALA A 214 -22.27 16.38 -0.96
CA ALA A 214 -23.55 16.12 -0.31
C ALA A 214 -24.24 17.38 0.25
N LYS A 215 -23.49 18.41 0.69
CA LYS A 215 -24.09 19.67 1.17
C LYS A 215 -23.15 20.87 1.03
N ARG A 216 -23.75 22.02 0.68
CA ARG A 216 -23.28 23.38 1.05
C ARG A 216 -22.95 23.40 2.55
N THR A 217 -21.71 23.11 2.90
CA THR A 217 -21.18 23.21 4.26
C THR A 217 -20.22 24.41 4.29
N PRO A 218 -20.05 25.12 5.42
CA PRO A 218 -19.17 26.29 5.51
C PRO A 218 -17.69 25.99 5.17
N LEU A 219 -17.30 24.70 5.20
CA LEU A 219 -16.02 24.19 4.70
C LEU A 219 -15.88 24.27 3.18
N SER A 220 -16.98 24.08 2.43
CA SER A 220 -16.97 24.20 0.97
C SER A 220 -16.72 25.64 0.50
N GLU A 221 -17.23 26.65 1.23
CA GLU A 221 -16.95 28.07 0.98
C GLU A 221 -15.49 28.43 1.30
N SER A 222 -14.93 27.88 2.38
CA SER A 222 -13.54 28.11 2.77
C SER A 222 -12.55 27.52 1.76
N ILE A 223 -12.84 26.32 1.23
CA ILE A 223 -12.04 25.68 0.18
C ILE A 223 -12.24 26.41 -1.16
N ALA A 224 -13.46 26.87 -1.47
CA ALA A 224 -13.72 27.68 -2.66
C ALA A 224 -12.89 28.98 -2.65
N MET A 225 -12.83 29.69 -1.51
CA MET A 225 -11.97 30.87 -1.35
C MET A 225 -10.48 30.56 -1.47
N LEU A 226 -10.02 29.41 -0.99
CA LEU A 226 -8.62 29.00 -1.11
C LEU A 226 -8.25 28.65 -2.57
N VAL A 227 -9.15 27.95 -3.27
CA VAL A 227 -9.00 27.63 -4.70
C VAL A 227 -9.05 28.91 -5.54
N GLU A 228 -9.94 29.83 -5.21
CA GLU A 228 -10.05 31.13 -5.89
C GLU A 228 -8.79 32.00 -5.67
N ARG A 229 -8.16 31.91 -4.49
CA ARG A 229 -6.85 32.55 -4.22
C ARG A 229 -5.68 31.90 -4.97
N LEU A 230 -5.75 30.60 -5.26
CA LEU A 230 -4.70 29.87 -5.97
C LEU A 230 -4.86 29.91 -7.50
N THR A 231 -6.04 30.28 -8.01
CA THR A 231 -6.27 30.42 -9.45
C THR A 231 -6.00 31.87 -9.86
N PRO A 232 -4.95 32.18 -10.65
CA PRO A 232 -4.77 33.53 -11.14
C PRO A 232 -5.94 33.86 -12.06
N THR A 233 -6.70 34.90 -11.70
CA THR A 233 -7.83 35.42 -12.45
C THR A 233 -7.52 35.53 -13.94
N ARG A 234 -7.97 34.56 -14.74
CA ARG A 234 -8.14 34.75 -16.18
C ARG A 234 -9.36 35.66 -16.33
N LYS A 235 -9.14 36.98 -16.30
CA LYS A 235 -10.13 38.00 -16.66
C LYS A 235 -10.78 37.57 -17.98
N LYS A 236 -12.07 37.21 -17.91
CA LYS A 236 -12.95 37.28 -19.08
C LYS A 236 -13.09 38.76 -19.42
N THR A 237 -12.31 39.24 -20.36
CA THR A 237 -12.63 40.48 -21.07
C THR A 237 -13.84 40.17 -21.93
N SER A 238 -15.03 40.33 -21.35
CA SER A 238 -16.26 40.52 -22.12
C SER A 238 -16.11 41.88 -22.78
N ALA A 239 -15.62 41.91 -24.02
CA ALA A 239 -15.70 43.10 -24.86
C ALA A 239 -17.18 43.34 -25.15
N ALA A 240 -17.78 44.21 -24.34
CA ALA A 240 -19.07 44.81 -24.59
C ALA A 240 -19.02 45.49 -25.96
N GLY A 241 -19.98 45.14 -26.82
CA GLY A 241 -20.11 45.70 -28.15
C GLY A 241 -20.26 47.22 -28.10
N THR A 242 -19.44 47.89 -28.88
CA THR A 242 -19.59 49.28 -29.28
C THR A 242 -20.91 49.42 -30.07
N PRO A 243 -21.82 50.36 -29.74
CA PRO A 243 -22.94 50.65 -30.62
C PRO A 243 -22.43 51.40 -31.86
N LEU A 244 -22.59 50.81 -33.05
CA LEU A 244 -22.39 51.50 -34.32
C LEU A 244 -23.54 52.50 -34.55
N PRO A 245 -23.28 53.69 -35.12
CA PRO A 245 -24.31 54.67 -35.45
C PRO A 245 -25.18 54.19 -36.63
N PRO A 246 -26.44 54.66 -36.74
CA PRO A 246 -27.37 54.20 -37.76
C PRO A 246 -26.96 54.67 -39.17
N ILE A 247 -27.02 53.75 -40.12
CA ILE A 247 -26.83 53.98 -41.56
C ILE A 247 -28.14 54.54 -42.14
N PRO A 248 -28.15 55.63 -42.92
CA PRO A 248 -29.36 56.12 -43.59
C PRO A 248 -29.77 55.18 -44.72
N SER A 249 -31.06 54.86 -44.78
CA SER A 249 -31.68 54.00 -45.80
C SER A 249 -31.73 54.70 -47.18
N PRO A 250 -31.56 53.96 -48.30
CA PRO A 250 -31.71 54.52 -49.63
C PRO A 250 -33.20 54.64 -49.98
N THR A 251 -33.64 55.86 -50.28
CA THR A 251 -34.97 56.14 -50.82
C THR A 251 -35.13 55.51 -52.21
N HIS A 252 -36.22 54.76 -52.33
CA HIS A 252 -36.78 54.15 -53.52
C HIS A 252 -36.96 55.20 -54.63
N ILE A 253 -36.45 54.90 -55.83
CA ILE A 253 -36.75 55.64 -57.06
C ILE A 253 -38.03 55.00 -57.61
N ASP A 254 -39.13 55.75 -57.60
CA ASP A 254 -40.38 55.32 -58.21
C ASP A 254 -40.32 55.54 -59.72
N HIS A 255 -40.59 54.47 -60.47
CA HIS A 255 -40.87 54.50 -61.90
C HIS A 255 -42.31 54.98 -62.14
N ASN A 256 -42.48 55.96 -63.01
CA ASN A 256 -43.64 56.12 -63.88
C ASN A 256 -43.19 56.73 -65.21
#